data_AF-A0A929UZC6-F1
#
_entry.id   AF-A0A929UZC6-F1
#
_cell.length_a   1.000
_cell.length_b   1.000
_cell.length_c   1.000
_cell.angle_alpha   90.00
_cell.angle_beta   90.00
_cell.angle_gamma   90.00
#
_symmetry.space_group_name_H-M   'P 1'
#
loop_
_entity.id
_entity.type
_entity.pdbx_description
1 polymer ?
#
loop_
_entity_poly.entity_id
_entity_poly.type
_entity_poly.pdbx_seq_one_letter_code
_entity_poly.pdbx_strand_id
1 'polypeptide(L)'
;MNPQNIIVDASTDVTVGPEPRIIIPKINVDAPVVYGAASDTKSQSKAMEKGVAHFSIPGASAVPGEVGNAVFAAHSSNDAFAGGDYKFVFAQNEKLVKGDIIYMNYNGKRYTYKITSTEVVMPTEVSKVQINTDKPMLTLVSCVPLGTAEKRLLIFAEQISPDPSKATATSESSSNQQQSNNSNIPGKPEPTLLEKLFGGR
;
A
#
# COMPACT_ATOMS: atom_id res chain seq x y z
N MET A 1 -19.08 -16.19 -23.13
CA MET A 1 -18.07 -16.63 -22.16
C MET A 1 -18.24 -15.78 -20.91
N ASN A 2 -18.67 -16.36 -19.80
CA ASN A 2 -18.85 -15.65 -18.53
C ASN A 2 -17.51 -15.72 -17.76
N PRO A 3 -16.73 -14.64 -17.63
CA PRO A 3 -15.37 -14.71 -17.06
C PRO A 3 -15.33 -14.84 -15.52
N GLN A 4 -16.49 -15.00 -14.88
CA GLN A 4 -16.67 -14.95 -13.43
C GLN A 4 -16.53 -16.33 -12.78
N ASN A 5 -15.34 -16.94 -12.89
CA ASN A 5 -14.77 -17.90 -11.92
C ASN A 5 -13.60 -18.65 -12.58
N ILE A 6 -12.42 -18.02 -12.61
CA ILE A 6 -11.20 -18.82 -12.53
C ILE A 6 -10.97 -19.01 -11.03
N ILE A 7 -11.26 -20.22 -10.53
CA ILE A 7 -10.74 -20.66 -9.23
C ILE A 7 -9.23 -20.83 -9.46
N VAL A 8 -8.50 -19.71 -9.42
CA VAL A 8 -7.04 -19.76 -9.31
C VAL A 8 -6.82 -20.18 -7.87
N ASP A 9 -6.28 -21.38 -7.65
CA ASP A 9 -5.77 -21.75 -6.35
C ASP A 9 -4.80 -20.64 -5.91
N ALA A 10 -5.15 -19.97 -4.81
CA ALA A 10 -4.43 -18.83 -4.28
C ALA A 10 -2.95 -19.14 -3.96
N SER A 11 -2.60 -20.43 -3.88
CA SER A 11 -1.25 -20.92 -3.64
C SER A 11 -0.42 -21.16 -4.91
N THR A 12 -1.03 -21.17 -6.10
CA THR A 12 -0.33 -21.48 -7.37
C THR A 12 0.52 -20.30 -7.86
N ASP A 13 1.77 -20.60 -8.26
CA ASP A 13 2.63 -19.66 -8.95
C ASP A 13 2.08 -19.38 -10.36
N VAL A 14 1.71 -18.12 -10.63
CA VAL A 14 1.12 -17.70 -11.92
C VAL A 14 2.00 -16.64 -12.58
N THR A 15 2.45 -16.91 -13.79
CA THR A 15 3.03 -15.90 -14.69
C THR A 15 1.94 -15.02 -15.27
N VAL A 16 2.15 -13.72 -15.24
CA VAL A 16 1.19 -12.70 -15.71
C VAL A 16 1.89 -11.73 -16.65
N GLY A 17 1.12 -10.86 -17.31
CA GLY A 17 1.68 -9.79 -18.12
C GLY A 17 2.61 -8.86 -17.32
N PRO A 18 3.44 -8.06 -18.01
CA PRO A 18 4.43 -7.20 -17.35
C PRO A 18 3.79 -6.06 -16.55
N GLU A 19 2.54 -5.70 -16.86
CA GLU A 19 1.82 -4.59 -16.24
C GLU A 19 1.61 -4.80 -14.74
N PRO A 20 2.11 -3.89 -13.89
CA PRO A 20 1.90 -3.97 -12.46
C PRO A 20 0.45 -3.67 -12.08
N ARG A 21 -0.20 -4.58 -11.35
CA ARG A 21 -1.63 -4.46 -10.99
C ARG A 21 -1.91 -4.95 -9.57
N ILE A 22 -2.97 -4.42 -8.98
CA ILE A 22 -3.58 -4.91 -7.76
C ILE A 22 -4.98 -5.40 -8.06
N ILE A 23 -5.32 -6.60 -7.58
CA ILE A 23 -6.63 -7.22 -7.75
C ILE A 23 -7.15 -7.64 -6.38
N ILE A 24 -8.36 -7.19 -6.02
CA ILE A 24 -9.02 -7.54 -4.76
C ILE A 24 -10.43 -8.04 -5.10
N PRO A 25 -10.63 -9.36 -5.30
CA PRO A 25 -11.87 -9.90 -5.84
C PRO A 25 -13.12 -9.51 -5.05
N LYS A 26 -13.03 -9.55 -3.71
CA LYS A 26 -14.18 -9.28 -2.83
C LYS A 26 -14.82 -7.91 -3.03
N ILE A 27 -14.02 -6.93 -3.45
CA ILE A 27 -14.48 -5.55 -3.66
C ILE A 27 -14.40 -5.13 -5.13
N ASN A 28 -14.22 -6.09 -6.05
CA ASN A 28 -14.12 -5.89 -7.50
C ASN A 28 -13.07 -4.85 -7.90
N VAL A 29 -11.92 -4.84 -7.22
CA VAL A 29 -10.79 -3.99 -7.60
C VAL A 29 -9.93 -4.72 -8.61
N ASP A 30 -9.61 -4.03 -9.70
CA ASP A 30 -8.58 -4.42 -10.67
C ASP A 30 -7.93 -3.15 -11.26
N ALA A 31 -6.83 -2.69 -10.65
CA ALA A 31 -6.24 -1.37 -10.91
C ALA A 31 -4.73 -1.47 -11.19
N PRO A 32 -4.16 -0.54 -12.00
CA PRO A 32 -2.72 -0.44 -12.17
C PRO A 32 -2.04 0.02 -10.87
N VAL A 33 -0.78 -0.37 -10.70
CA VAL A 33 0.06 0.05 -9.57
C VAL A 33 1.19 0.93 -10.07
N VAL A 34 1.37 2.09 -9.45
CA VAL A 34 2.38 3.08 -9.79
C VAL A 34 3.53 2.99 -8.80
N TYR A 35 4.70 2.57 -9.29
CA TYR A 35 5.94 2.50 -8.51
C TYR A 35 6.85 3.70 -8.77
N GLY A 36 7.82 3.93 -7.88
CA GLY A 36 8.90 4.92 -8.06
C GLY A 36 8.50 6.38 -7.83
N ALA A 37 7.27 6.65 -7.39
CA ALA A 37 6.88 7.97 -6.92
C ALA A 37 7.67 8.31 -5.64
N ALA A 38 8.23 9.52 -5.58
CA ALA A 38 8.80 10.02 -4.34
C ALA A 38 7.74 10.04 -3.24
N SER A 39 8.16 9.92 -1.99
CA SER A 39 7.24 9.79 -0.86
C SER A 39 6.49 11.09 -0.55
N ASP A 40 6.92 12.23 -1.11
CA ASP A 40 6.28 13.53 -0.94
C ASP A 40 4.81 13.56 -1.44
N THR A 41 4.02 14.44 -0.83
CA THR A 41 2.58 14.61 -1.11
C THR A 41 2.26 14.75 -2.58
N LYS A 42 3.00 15.60 -3.29
CA LYS A 42 2.68 15.94 -4.67
C LYS A 42 2.90 14.73 -5.56
N SER A 43 4.01 14.02 -5.35
CA SER A 43 4.38 12.84 -6.14
C SER A 43 3.41 11.68 -5.94
N GLN A 44 3.05 11.37 -4.70
CA GLN A 44 2.10 10.30 -4.40
C GLN A 44 0.67 10.64 -4.86
N SER A 45 0.21 11.88 -4.65
CA SER A 45 -1.10 12.29 -5.19
C SER A 45 -1.15 12.14 -6.71
N LYS A 46 -0.06 12.52 -7.41
CA LYS A 46 0.04 12.33 -8.85
C LYS A 46 0.08 10.86 -9.28
N ALA A 47 0.67 10.00 -8.46
CA ALA A 47 0.64 8.55 -8.67
C ALA A 47 -0.77 7.97 -8.47
N MET A 48 -1.49 8.43 -7.44
CA MET A 48 -2.86 8.00 -7.15
C MET A 48 -3.89 8.44 -8.22
N GLU A 49 -3.63 9.52 -8.96
CA GLU A 49 -4.43 9.86 -10.16
C GLU A 49 -4.38 8.78 -11.25
N LYS A 50 -3.31 7.97 -11.27
CA LYS A 50 -3.03 6.96 -12.31
C LYS A 50 -3.25 5.53 -11.85
N GLY A 51 -3.56 5.29 -10.57
CA GLY A 51 -3.71 3.94 -10.01
C GLY A 51 -3.50 3.90 -8.50
N VAL A 52 -3.05 2.74 -8.02
CA VAL A 52 -2.62 2.58 -6.62
C VAL A 52 -1.13 2.91 -6.51
N ALA A 53 -0.77 3.83 -5.62
CA ALA A 53 0.60 4.29 -5.46
C ALA A 53 1.38 3.39 -4.48
N HIS A 54 2.59 2.97 -4.87
CA HIS A 54 3.54 2.40 -3.93
C HIS A 54 4.14 3.52 -3.06
N PHE A 55 3.89 3.45 -1.76
CA PHE A 55 4.37 4.41 -0.78
C PHE A 55 5.64 3.89 -0.11
N SER A 56 6.80 4.24 -0.68
CA SER A 56 8.10 3.77 -0.19
C SER A 56 8.73 4.77 0.78
N ILE A 57 9.00 4.33 2.01
CA ILE A 57 9.73 5.08 3.04
C ILE A 57 10.75 4.16 3.74
N PRO A 58 11.78 4.69 4.43
CA PRO A 58 12.70 3.85 5.21
C PRO A 58 11.95 2.94 6.19
N GLY A 59 12.27 1.65 6.23
CA GLY A 59 11.58 0.64 7.06
C GLY A 59 10.22 0.17 6.53
N ALA A 60 9.74 0.71 5.41
CA ALA A 60 8.53 0.27 4.70
C ALA A 60 8.67 0.54 3.19
N SER A 61 9.70 -0.07 2.60
CA SER A 61 10.15 0.19 1.23
C SER A 61 10.05 -1.02 0.30
N ALA A 62 9.67 -2.19 0.85
CA ALA A 62 9.65 -3.46 0.15
C ALA A 62 8.70 -3.45 -1.05
N VAL A 63 8.99 -4.27 -2.06
CA VAL A 63 8.07 -4.56 -3.18
C VAL A 63 7.52 -5.99 -3.08
N PRO A 64 6.49 -6.38 -3.87
CA PRO A 64 5.94 -7.73 -3.78
C PRO A 64 7.00 -8.81 -3.98
N GLY A 65 7.11 -9.72 -3.01
CA GLY A 65 8.12 -10.78 -3.00
C GLY A 65 9.35 -10.50 -2.14
N GLU A 66 9.48 -9.31 -1.56
CA GLU A 66 10.57 -8.96 -0.65
C GLU A 66 10.17 -9.08 0.83
N VAL A 67 11.11 -9.47 1.68
CA VAL A 67 10.98 -9.45 3.15
C VAL A 67 10.90 -8.01 3.62
N GLY A 68 9.83 -7.65 4.32
CA GLY A 68 9.53 -6.27 4.71
C GLY A 68 8.07 -5.94 4.42
N ASN A 69 7.70 -4.66 4.50
CA ASN A 69 6.33 -4.22 4.23
C ASN A 69 6.22 -3.40 2.95
N ALA A 70 5.47 -3.91 1.98
CA ALA A 70 5.10 -3.21 0.76
C ALA A 70 3.81 -2.41 0.99
N VAL A 71 3.91 -1.08 0.93
CA VAL A 71 2.79 -0.19 1.31
C VAL A 71 2.14 0.41 0.07
N PHE A 72 0.82 0.26 -0.05
CA PHE A 72 0.05 0.72 -1.20
C PHE A 72 -1.07 1.66 -0.79
N ALA A 73 -1.05 2.86 -1.35
CA ALA A 73 -1.95 3.96 -1.04
C ALA A 73 -2.87 4.27 -2.23
N ALA A 74 -4.16 4.46 -1.96
CA ALA A 74 -5.10 4.99 -2.95
C ALA A 74 -6.24 5.76 -2.29
N HIS A 75 -6.96 6.54 -3.10
CA HIS A 75 -8.14 7.26 -2.66
C HIS A 75 -9.31 6.31 -2.33
N SER A 76 -10.00 6.59 -1.22
CA SER A 76 -11.25 5.92 -0.83
C SER A 76 -12.51 6.72 -1.17
N SER A 77 -12.39 7.96 -1.63
CA SER A 77 -13.56 8.78 -1.95
C SER A 77 -13.27 9.94 -2.89
N ASN A 78 -14.36 10.49 -3.41
CA ASN A 78 -14.41 11.69 -4.22
C ASN A 78 -14.00 12.92 -3.39
N ASP A 79 -12.73 13.29 -3.41
CA ASP A 79 -12.44 14.71 -3.39
C ASP A 79 -12.95 15.28 -4.74
N ALA A 80 -13.84 16.27 -4.69
CA ALA A 80 -14.46 16.86 -5.88
C ALA A 80 -13.41 17.47 -6.83
N PHE A 81 -12.19 17.68 -6.35
CA PHE A 81 -11.07 18.29 -7.07
C PHE A 81 -9.97 17.31 -7.50
N ALA A 82 -10.01 16.04 -7.08
CA ALA A 82 -9.04 15.05 -7.53
C ALA A 82 -9.33 14.62 -8.98
N GLY A 83 -8.33 14.59 -9.85
CA GLY A 83 -8.46 14.06 -11.22
C GLY A 83 -8.27 12.54 -11.29
N GLY A 84 -8.63 11.92 -12.42
CA GLY A 84 -8.29 10.54 -12.75
C GLY A 84 -9.40 9.49 -12.54
N ASP A 85 -9.24 8.34 -13.17
CA ASP A 85 -10.25 7.25 -13.22
C ASP A 85 -10.21 6.34 -11.97
N TYR A 86 -9.20 6.50 -11.11
CA TYR A 86 -8.89 5.58 -10.00
C TYR A 86 -9.30 6.11 -8.60
N LYS A 87 -10.18 7.10 -8.56
CA LYS A 87 -10.57 7.84 -7.33
C LYS A 87 -11.32 7.01 -6.28
N PHE A 88 -11.84 5.85 -6.65
CA PHE A 88 -12.65 4.99 -5.78
C PHE A 88 -12.06 3.60 -5.58
N VAL A 89 -10.80 3.39 -5.96
CA VAL A 89 -10.17 2.06 -5.90
C VAL A 89 -10.26 1.46 -4.50
N PHE A 90 -10.11 2.26 -3.44
CA PHE A 90 -10.21 1.81 -2.04
C PHE A 90 -11.49 2.23 -1.33
N ALA A 91 -12.54 2.64 -2.07
CA ALA A 91 -13.81 3.07 -1.48
C ALA A 91 -14.55 1.97 -0.70
N GLN A 92 -14.17 0.71 -0.88
CA GLN A 92 -14.79 -0.43 -0.22
C GLN A 92 -13.83 -1.18 0.71
N ASN A 93 -12.67 -0.60 1.04
CA ASN A 93 -11.67 -1.25 1.89
C ASN A 93 -12.22 -1.66 3.27
N GLU A 94 -13.19 -0.93 3.82
CA GLU A 94 -13.88 -1.29 5.08
C GLU A 94 -14.63 -2.64 5.01
N LYS A 95 -14.90 -3.18 3.82
CA LYS A 95 -15.54 -4.49 3.64
C LYS A 95 -14.54 -5.66 3.72
N LEU A 96 -13.25 -5.37 3.69
CA LEU A 96 -12.20 -6.37 3.76
C LEU A 96 -12.00 -6.82 5.21
N VAL A 97 -11.83 -8.13 5.39
CA VAL A 97 -11.67 -8.79 6.69
C VAL A 97 -10.55 -9.83 6.62
N LYS A 98 -10.10 -10.29 7.79
CA LYS A 98 -9.12 -11.38 7.90
C LYS A 98 -9.52 -12.58 7.04
N GLY A 99 -8.58 -13.07 6.24
CA GLY A 99 -8.77 -14.21 5.35
C GLY A 99 -9.07 -13.85 3.89
N ASP A 100 -9.47 -12.61 3.60
CA ASP A 100 -9.65 -12.17 2.21
C ASP A 100 -8.31 -12.09 1.47
N ILE A 101 -8.38 -12.16 0.14
CA ILE A 101 -7.22 -12.27 -0.75
C ILE A 101 -6.97 -10.97 -1.52
N ILE A 102 -5.70 -10.61 -1.63
CA ILE A 102 -5.18 -9.54 -2.46
C ILE A 102 -4.16 -10.16 -3.42
N TYR A 103 -4.26 -9.89 -4.71
CA TYR A 103 -3.24 -10.25 -5.68
C TYR A 103 -2.47 -9.02 -6.13
N MET A 104 -1.15 -9.16 -6.22
CA MET A 104 -0.24 -8.19 -6.80
C MET A 104 0.44 -8.81 -8.02
N ASN A 105 0.24 -8.24 -9.20
CA ASN A 105 1.08 -8.54 -10.35
C ASN A 105 2.29 -7.59 -10.31
N TYR A 106 3.50 -8.14 -10.31
CA TYR A 106 4.74 -7.37 -10.28
C TYR A 106 5.85 -8.14 -11.00
N ASN A 107 6.57 -7.47 -11.90
CA ASN A 107 7.65 -8.05 -12.73
C ASN A 107 7.24 -9.37 -13.42
N GLY A 108 6.05 -9.41 -14.01
CA GLY A 108 5.54 -10.61 -14.72
C GLY A 108 5.14 -11.78 -13.82
N LYS A 109 5.14 -11.59 -12.50
CA LYS A 109 4.77 -12.60 -11.51
C LYS A 109 3.56 -12.16 -10.69
N ARG A 110 2.68 -13.10 -10.36
CA ARG A 110 1.61 -12.88 -9.37
C ARG A 110 2.08 -13.26 -7.97
N TYR A 111 1.82 -12.36 -7.04
CA TYR A 111 1.96 -12.56 -5.61
C TYR A 111 0.57 -12.51 -4.97
N THR A 112 0.29 -13.49 -4.13
CA THR A 112 -0.97 -13.61 -3.41
C THR A 112 -0.72 -13.31 -1.94
N TYR A 113 -1.50 -12.38 -1.40
CA TYR A 113 -1.49 -11.99 0.00
C TYR A 113 -2.84 -12.32 0.63
N LYS A 114 -2.80 -12.73 1.90
CA LYS A 114 -3.99 -12.99 2.71
C LYS A 114 -4.05 -12.01 3.87
N ILE A 115 -5.18 -11.33 4.00
CA ILE A 115 -5.38 -10.32 5.05
C ILE A 115 -5.30 -10.98 6.42
N THR A 116 -4.49 -10.41 7.30
CA THR A 116 -4.24 -10.89 8.66
C THR A 116 -4.95 -10.03 9.70
N SER A 117 -5.01 -8.71 9.49
CA SER A 117 -5.64 -7.75 10.40
C SER A 117 -5.95 -6.42 9.72
N THR A 118 -6.72 -5.58 10.41
CA THR A 118 -7.02 -4.19 10.02
C THR A 118 -6.86 -3.27 11.23
N GLU A 119 -6.46 -2.03 11.03
CA GLU A 119 -6.32 -1.02 12.09
C GLU A 119 -6.76 0.36 11.58
N VAL A 120 -7.43 1.12 12.44
CA VAL A 120 -7.75 2.54 12.17
C VAL A 120 -6.81 3.40 12.99
N VAL A 121 -6.06 4.27 12.31
CA VAL A 121 -4.99 5.08 12.91
C VAL A 121 -5.14 6.55 12.53
N MET A 122 -4.46 7.43 13.27
CA MET A 122 -4.33 8.83 12.89
C MET A 122 -3.39 8.99 11.68
N PRO A 123 -3.59 10.01 10.84
CA PRO A 123 -2.70 10.29 9.70
C PRO A 123 -1.23 10.49 10.10
N THR A 124 -0.97 10.86 11.36
CA THR A 124 0.35 11.08 11.94
C THR A 124 1.08 9.79 12.33
N GLU A 125 0.39 8.65 12.38
CA GLU A 125 0.97 7.39 12.84
C GLU A 125 1.69 6.62 11.72
N VAL A 126 2.62 7.29 11.03
CA VAL A 126 3.41 6.70 9.92
C VAL A 126 4.18 5.45 10.35
N SER A 127 4.64 5.40 11.59
CA SER A 127 5.38 4.25 12.12
C SER A 127 4.60 2.94 12.11
N LYS A 128 3.26 3.00 12.00
CA LYS A 128 2.39 1.81 11.93
C LYS A 128 2.61 0.95 10.69
N VAL A 129 3.19 1.52 9.63
CA VAL A 129 3.56 0.75 8.43
C VAL A 129 5.03 0.31 8.41
N GLN A 130 5.86 0.77 9.36
CA GLN A 130 7.27 0.37 9.49
C GLN A 130 7.37 -0.91 10.35
N ILE A 131 7.04 -2.04 9.74
CA ILE A 131 6.93 -3.33 10.42
C ILE A 131 8.30 -4.02 10.44
N ASN A 132 8.82 -4.31 11.64
CA ASN A 132 9.98 -5.17 11.80
C ASN A 132 9.56 -6.64 11.64
N THR A 133 9.88 -7.25 10.51
CA THR A 133 9.40 -8.58 10.10
C THR A 133 10.44 -9.31 9.27
N ASP A 134 10.45 -10.64 9.35
CA ASP A 134 11.19 -11.55 8.48
C ASP A 134 10.32 -12.10 7.33
N LYS A 135 9.07 -11.64 7.21
CA LYS A 135 8.11 -12.06 6.19
C LYS A 135 7.84 -10.99 5.13
N PRO A 136 7.47 -11.39 3.91
CA PRO A 136 6.87 -10.49 2.92
C PRO A 136 5.45 -10.05 3.33
N MET A 137 5.34 -8.80 3.77
CA MET A 137 4.09 -8.15 4.19
C MET A 137 3.60 -7.17 3.13
N LEU A 138 2.29 -6.96 3.11
CA LEU A 138 1.64 -5.91 2.33
C LEU A 138 0.70 -5.12 3.23
N THR A 139 0.70 -3.79 3.09
CA THR A 139 -0.26 -2.91 3.77
C THR A 139 -1.00 -2.03 2.77
N LEU A 140 -2.34 -2.08 2.77
CA LEU A 140 -3.15 -1.09 2.08
C LEU A 140 -3.45 0.09 2.99
N VAL A 141 -3.37 1.31 2.45
CA VAL A 141 -3.63 2.56 3.15
C VAL A 141 -4.72 3.34 2.42
N SER A 142 -5.76 3.73 3.15
CA SER A 142 -6.87 4.54 2.63
C SER A 142 -7.46 5.44 3.72
N CYS A 143 -8.21 6.47 3.34
CA CYS A 143 -8.91 7.32 4.32
C CYS A 143 -10.17 6.63 4.85
N VAL A 144 -10.51 6.90 6.11
CA VAL A 144 -11.72 6.44 6.79
C VAL A 144 -12.20 7.49 7.80
N PRO A 145 -13.52 7.71 7.99
CA PRO A 145 -14.64 7.22 7.16
C PRO A 145 -14.58 7.70 5.71
N LEU A 146 -15.29 7.00 4.81
CA LEU A 146 -15.40 7.41 3.40
C LEU A 146 -15.82 8.87 3.26
N GLY A 147 -15.16 9.61 2.37
CA GLY A 147 -15.44 11.04 2.14
C GLY A 147 -14.68 11.97 3.09
N THR A 148 -13.91 11.43 4.04
CA THR A 148 -13.16 12.23 5.02
C THR A 148 -11.66 12.03 4.90
N ALA A 149 -10.91 12.94 5.54
CA ALA A 149 -9.46 12.88 5.68
C ALA A 149 -9.03 12.54 7.14
N GLU A 150 -9.97 12.22 8.02
CA GLU A 150 -9.79 12.23 9.47
C GLU A 150 -8.84 11.13 9.96
N LYS A 151 -9.04 9.90 9.49
CA LYS A 151 -8.26 8.73 9.92
C LYS A 151 -7.82 7.92 8.71
N ARG A 152 -6.91 6.97 8.95
CA ARG A 152 -6.46 6.00 7.96
C ARG A 152 -6.93 4.62 8.35
N LEU A 153 -7.43 3.88 7.38
CA LEU A 153 -7.61 2.44 7.48
C LEU A 153 -6.36 1.77 6.92
N LEU A 154 -5.71 0.98 7.76
CA LEU A 154 -4.62 0.08 7.42
C LEU A 154 -5.16 -1.34 7.31
N ILE A 155 -4.82 -2.02 6.23
CA ILE A 155 -5.13 -3.43 6.02
C ILE A 155 -3.82 -4.18 5.84
N PHE A 156 -3.50 -5.06 6.78
CA PHE A 156 -2.28 -5.84 6.78
C PHE A 156 -2.52 -7.21 6.17
N ALA A 157 -1.59 -7.67 5.34
CA ALA A 157 -1.66 -8.97 4.69
C ALA A 157 -0.27 -9.62 4.61
N GLU A 158 -0.24 -10.95 4.74
CA GLU A 158 0.97 -11.77 4.59
C GLU A 158 0.95 -12.48 3.23
N GLN A 159 2.09 -12.54 2.54
CA GLN A 159 2.21 -13.34 1.31
C GLN A 159 1.96 -14.82 1.63
N ILE A 160 1.19 -15.49 0.78
CA ILE A 160 0.96 -16.93 0.82
C ILE A 160 1.40 -17.65 -0.46
N SER A 161 1.62 -16.90 -1.54
CA SER A 161 2.19 -17.40 -2.79
C SER A 161 2.88 -16.25 -3.52
N PRO A 162 4.02 -16.48 -4.20
CA PRO A 162 4.87 -17.67 -4.14
C PRO A 162 5.30 -18.01 -2.71
N ASP A 163 5.89 -19.18 -2.51
CA ASP A 163 6.38 -19.62 -1.19
C ASP A 163 7.13 -18.47 -0.47
N PRO A 164 6.60 -17.95 0.66
CA PRO A 164 7.15 -16.78 1.33
C PRO A 164 8.55 -17.02 1.90
N SER A 165 8.97 -18.27 2.10
CA SER A 165 10.35 -18.59 2.52
C SER A 165 11.40 -18.27 1.45
N LYS A 166 10.97 -18.05 0.21
CA LYS A 166 11.82 -17.68 -0.93
C LYS A 166 11.83 -16.18 -1.21
N ALA A 167 11.24 -15.37 -0.34
CA ALA A 167 11.23 -13.92 -0.47
C ALA A 167 12.67 -13.37 -0.44
N THR A 168 12.95 -12.38 -1.28
CA THR A 168 14.26 -11.73 -1.34
C THR A 168 14.41 -10.69 -0.23
N ALA A 169 15.64 -10.36 0.16
CA ALA A 169 15.84 -9.25 1.09
C ALA A 169 15.38 -7.92 0.45
N THR A 170 14.74 -7.04 1.22
CA THR A 170 14.46 -5.66 0.75
C THR A 170 15.77 -4.95 0.47
N SER A 171 15.89 -4.38 -0.72
CA SER A 171 17.07 -3.59 -1.11
C SER A 171 16.95 -2.16 -0.57
N GLU A 172 17.22 -1.97 0.73
CA GLU A 172 17.38 -0.61 1.26
C GLU A 172 18.76 -0.07 0.82
N SER A 173 18.76 0.97 -0.02
CA SER A 173 19.98 1.71 -0.36
C SER A 173 20.59 2.30 0.91
N SER A 174 21.76 1.78 1.31
CA SER A 174 22.64 2.37 2.31
C SER A 174 23.03 3.79 1.90
N SER A 175 22.33 4.81 2.42
CA SER A 175 22.81 6.20 2.43
C SER A 175 23.19 6.61 3.85
N ASN A 176 24.49 6.86 4.00
CA ASN A 176 25.25 7.34 5.16
C ASN A 176 24.45 7.92 6.35
N GLN A 177 24.75 7.35 7.53
CA GLN A 177 24.67 8.07 8.79
C GLN A 177 25.53 9.33 8.71
N GLN A 178 24.88 10.50 8.69
CA GLN A 178 25.56 11.74 9.08
C GLN A 178 24.74 12.40 10.19
N GLN A 179 25.31 12.25 11.38
CA GLN A 179 24.91 12.77 12.66
C GLN A 179 24.89 14.31 12.62
N SER A 180 23.73 14.92 12.90
CA SER A 180 23.65 16.33 13.27
C SER A 180 22.93 16.46 14.62
N ASN A 181 23.70 16.87 15.62
CA ASN A 181 23.22 17.22 16.94
C ASN A 181 22.62 18.63 16.95
N ASN A 182 21.63 18.80 17.85
CA ASN A 182 21.00 20.02 18.37
C ASN A 182 20.03 20.81 17.50
N SER A 183 18.76 20.89 17.94
CA SER A 183 18.29 22.00 18.82
C SER A 183 16.84 21.81 19.30
N ASN A 184 16.57 22.17 20.56
CA ASN A 184 15.24 22.27 21.18
C ASN A 184 14.45 23.46 20.62
N ILE A 185 13.19 23.24 20.21
CA ILE A 185 12.09 24.24 20.21
C ILE A 185 10.77 23.50 20.50
N PRO A 186 9.94 23.89 21.48
CA PRO A 186 8.58 23.36 21.62
C PRO A 186 7.66 24.11 20.63
N GLY A 187 7.56 23.57 19.42
CA GLY A 187 6.52 23.88 18.45
C GLY A 187 5.67 22.64 18.20
N LYS A 188 4.42 22.81 17.75
CA LYS A 188 3.62 21.67 17.27
C LYS A 188 4.46 20.86 16.26
N PRO A 189 4.49 19.52 16.34
CA PRO A 189 5.29 18.71 15.44
C PRO A 189 4.93 19.04 13.98
N GLU A 190 5.94 19.09 13.10
CA GLU A 190 5.66 19.24 11.67
C GLU A 190 4.72 18.13 11.20
N PRO A 191 3.74 18.45 10.34
CA PRO A 191 2.80 17.45 9.88
C PRO A 191 3.53 16.35 9.13
N THR A 192 3.18 15.10 9.46
CA THR A 192 3.86 13.94 8.91
C THR A 192 3.60 13.80 7.41
N LEU A 193 4.35 12.93 6.75
CA LEU A 193 4.19 12.75 5.32
C LEU A 193 2.81 12.18 4.94
N LEU A 194 2.30 11.21 5.69
CA LEU A 194 0.93 10.70 5.52
C LEU A 194 -0.14 11.75 5.86
N GLU A 195 0.15 12.64 6.80
CA GLU A 195 -0.72 13.79 7.09
C GLU A 195 -0.75 14.76 5.92
N LYS A 196 0.39 15.12 5.32
CA LYS A 196 0.39 15.99 4.13
C LYS A 196 -0.25 15.30 2.92
N LEU A 197 -0.09 13.99 2.79
CA LEU A 197 -0.63 13.17 1.69
C LEU A 197 -2.16 13.11 1.66
N PHE A 198 -2.76 13.07 2.84
CA PHE A 198 -4.17 12.71 2.96
C PHE A 198 -4.95 13.61 3.93
N GLY A 199 -4.27 14.48 4.67
CA GLY A 199 -4.86 15.54 5.49
C GLY A 199 -5.13 16.73 4.58
N GLY A 200 -6.36 16.82 4.09
CA GLY A 200 -6.82 18.01 3.39
C GLY A 200 -6.75 19.24 4.31
N ARG A 201 -5.98 20.24 3.84
CA ARG A 201 -5.90 21.68 4.20
C ARG A 201 -6.27 22.12 5.62
#